data_AF-A0A1S8B851-F1
#
_entry.id   AF-A0A1S8B851-F1
#
_cell.length_a   1.000
_cell.length_b   1.000
_cell.length_c   1.000
_cell.angle_alpha   90.00
_cell.angle_beta   90.00
_cell.angle_gamma   90.00
#
_symmetry.space_group_name_H-M   'P 1'
#
loop_
_entity.id
_entity.type
_entity.pdbx_description
1 polymer ?
#
loop_
_entity_poly.entity_id
_entity_poly.type
_entity_poly.pdbx_seq_one_letter_code
_entity_poly.pdbx_strand_id
1 'polypeptide(L)'
;MTDQVIILWILRITVGLFTLVTTAVAIYCMFQCRPIAKSWDPTIEGYCQPANILASLSMTVTVCSIVSDLIISALPIPLLWNVKINRYSKIAAGFLLSLGLFACICAIVRLSYTLALNATEEYLFQVYGVTVWCFAEVGVALTVGCLSVSISPC
;
A
#
# COMPACT_ATOMS: atom_id res chain seq x y z
N MET A 1 24.65 -5.67 -15.31
CA MET A 1 23.66 -6.73 -15.61
C MET A 1 23.22 -7.46 -14.35
N THR A 2 24.15 -7.82 -13.46
CA THR A 2 23.88 -8.37 -12.11
C THR A 2 22.99 -7.46 -11.25
N ASP A 3 23.22 -6.14 -11.27
CA ASP A 3 22.46 -5.19 -10.42
C ASP A 3 20.98 -5.11 -10.78
N GLN A 4 20.65 -5.15 -12.08
CA GLN A 4 19.25 -5.15 -12.56
C GLN A 4 18.51 -6.42 -12.15
N VAL A 5 19.19 -7.56 -12.21
CA VAL A 5 18.62 -8.86 -11.86
C VAL A 5 18.34 -8.91 -10.35
N ILE A 6 19.28 -8.45 -9.52
CA ILE A 6 19.09 -8.36 -8.06
C ILE A 6 17.88 -7.48 -7.71
N ILE A 7 17.75 -6.31 -8.35
CA ILE A 7 16.61 -5.41 -8.19
C ILE A 7 15.28 -6.10 -8.51
N LEU A 8 15.20 -6.82 -9.64
CA LEU A 8 13.99 -7.54 -10.04
C LEU A 8 13.64 -8.68 -9.06
N TRP A 9 14.63 -9.39 -8.54
CA TRP A 9 14.42 -10.43 -7.52
C TRP A 9 13.90 -9.83 -6.20
N ILE A 10 14.49 -8.72 -5.74
CA ILE A 10 14.01 -8.02 -4.54
C ILE A 10 12.55 -7.60 -4.72
N LEU A 11 12.21 -7.00 -5.86
CA LEU A 11 10.85 -6.58 -6.18
C LEU A 11 9.87 -7.76 -6.14
N ARG A 12 10.23 -8.87 -6.78
CA ARG A 12 9.38 -10.07 -6.87
C ARG A 12 9.19 -10.74 -5.51
N ILE A 13 10.24 -10.75 -4.67
CA ILE A 13 10.18 -11.27 -3.30
C ILE A 13 9.30 -10.37 -2.42
N THR A 14 9.50 -9.06 -2.45
CA THR A 14 8.72 -8.10 -1.64
C THR A 14 7.23 -8.16 -1.99
N VAL A 15 6.88 -8.12 -3.28
CA VAL A 15 5.48 -8.22 -3.73
C VAL A 15 4.90 -9.60 -3.41
N GLY A 16 5.66 -10.68 -3.64
CA GLY A 16 5.24 -12.02 -3.29
C GLY A 16 4.95 -12.20 -1.80
N LEU A 17 5.83 -11.69 -0.94
CA LEU A 17 5.67 -11.75 0.50
C LEU A 17 4.49 -10.90 0.97
N PHE A 18 4.33 -9.68 0.44
CA PHE A 18 3.22 -8.81 0.79
C PHE A 18 1.88 -9.47 0.44
N THR A 19 1.71 -9.95 -0.80
CA THR A 19 0.48 -10.61 -1.27
C THR A 19 0.13 -11.86 -0.46
N LEU A 20 1.12 -12.67 -0.09
CA LEU A 20 0.92 -13.84 0.77
C LEU A 20 0.38 -13.43 2.16
N VAL A 21 0.99 -12.42 2.79
CA VAL A 21 0.58 -11.92 4.10
C VAL A 21 -0.84 -11.32 4.05
N THR A 22 -1.15 -10.51 3.03
CA THR A 22 -2.50 -9.93 2.91
C THR A 22 -3.56 -11.00 2.68
N THR A 23 -3.27 -11.99 1.82
CA THR A 23 -4.20 -13.08 1.51
C THR A 23 -4.48 -13.95 2.73
N ALA A 24 -3.44 -14.28 3.52
CA ALA A 24 -3.59 -15.04 4.75
C ALA A 24 -4.49 -14.31 5.77
N VAL A 25 -4.30 -13.00 5.94
CA VAL A 25 -5.12 -12.18 6.85
C VAL A 25 -6.54 -11.98 6.32
N ALA A 26 -6.73 -11.84 5.00
CA ALA A 26 -8.05 -11.75 4.39
C ALA A 26 -8.86 -13.04 4.62
N ILE A 27 -8.23 -14.21 4.46
CA ILE A 27 -8.84 -15.50 4.78
C ILE A 27 -9.18 -15.57 6.27
N TYR A 28 -8.26 -15.16 7.15
CA TYR A 28 -8.52 -15.13 8.59
C TYR A 28 -9.73 -14.24 8.95
N CYS A 29 -9.84 -13.06 8.33
CA CYS A 29 -10.95 -12.13 8.54
C CYS A 29 -12.29 -12.73 8.06
N MET A 30 -12.30 -13.47 6.95
CA MET A 30 -13.49 -14.19 6.47
C MET A 30 -13.95 -15.30 7.43
N PHE A 31 -13.01 -15.96 8.11
CA PHE A 31 -13.29 -17.06 9.06
C PHE A 31 -13.27 -16.64 10.54
N GLN A 32 -13.24 -15.33 10.84
CA GLN A 32 -13.11 -14.81 12.20
C GLN A 32 -14.35 -15.06 13.08
N CYS A 33 -15.52 -15.28 12.46
CA CYS A 33 -16.79 -15.52 13.12
C CYS A 33 -17.30 -16.94 12.82
N ARG A 34 -17.86 -17.58 13.85
CA ARG A 34 -18.58 -18.85 13.75
C ARG A 34 -20.01 -18.62 14.26
N PRO A 35 -21.04 -18.66 13.40
CA PRO A 35 -21.01 -18.87 11.94
C PRO A 35 -20.51 -17.63 11.16
N ILE A 36 -20.01 -17.86 9.93
CA ILE A 36 -19.51 -16.79 9.03
C ILE A 36 -20.60 -15.74 8.74
N ALA A 37 -21.87 -16.17 8.71
CA ALA A 37 -23.01 -15.31 8.49
C ALA A 37 -23.15 -14.18 9.54
N LYS A 38 -22.58 -14.37 10.74
CA LYS A 38 -22.56 -13.35 11.78
C LYS A 38 -21.74 -12.11 11.40
N SER A 39 -20.78 -12.23 10.46
CA SER A 39 -19.99 -11.08 9.99
C SER A 39 -20.83 -10.05 9.24
N TRP A 40 -21.91 -10.45 8.55
CA TRP A 40 -22.77 -9.54 7.80
C TRP A 40 -24.17 -9.38 8.42
N ASP A 41 -24.60 -10.31 9.27
CA ASP A 41 -25.86 -10.23 9.99
C ASP A 41 -25.62 -10.32 11.50
N PRO A 42 -25.63 -9.18 12.22
CA PRO A 42 -25.36 -9.15 13.65
C PRO A 42 -26.48 -9.79 14.50
N THR A 43 -27.63 -10.14 13.89
CA THR A 43 -28.76 -10.77 14.60
C THR A 43 -28.56 -12.27 14.84
N ILE A 44 -27.56 -12.89 14.19
CA ILE A 44 -27.29 -14.33 14.29
C ILE A 44 -26.45 -14.64 15.54
N GLU A 45 -26.90 -15.63 16.33
CA GLU A 45 -26.15 -16.13 17.48
C GLU A 45 -24.85 -16.83 17.04
N GLY A 46 -23.76 -16.56 17.76
CA GLY A 46 -22.45 -17.11 17.46
C GLY A 46 -21.35 -16.41 18.24
N TYR A 47 -20.10 -16.86 18.06
CA TYR A 47 -18.94 -16.23 18.65
C TYR A 47 -17.99 -15.73 17.56
N CYS A 48 -17.44 -14.55 17.77
CA CYS A 48 -16.37 -14.00 16.94
C CYS A 48 -15.10 -13.92 17.78
N GLN A 49 -13.95 -14.06 17.12
CA GLN A 49 -12.66 -13.86 17.78
C GLN A 49 -12.57 -12.43 18.35
N PRO A 50 -11.88 -12.25 19.49
CA PRO A 50 -11.76 -10.94 20.14
C PRO A 50 -11.12 -9.92 19.19
N ALA A 51 -11.66 -8.70 19.20
CA ALA A 51 -11.22 -7.58 18.37
C ALA A 51 -9.71 -7.29 18.49
N ASN A 52 -9.11 -7.64 19.62
CA ASN A 52 -7.68 -7.50 19.91
C ASN A 52 -6.80 -8.30 18.91
N ILE A 53 -7.25 -9.48 18.49
CA ILE A 53 -6.52 -10.33 17.54
C ILE A 53 -6.66 -9.76 16.12
N LEU A 54 -7.85 -9.25 15.78
CA LEU A 54 -8.07 -8.61 14.48
C LEU A 54 -7.27 -7.30 14.35
N ALA A 55 -7.21 -6.51 15.42
CA ALA A 55 -6.42 -5.30 15.48
C ALA A 55 -4.92 -5.59 15.29
N SER A 56 -4.37 -6.57 16.03
CA SER A 56 -2.95 -6.93 15.91
C SER A 56 -2.59 -7.43 14.51
N LEU A 57 -3.43 -8.26 13.88
CA LEU A 57 -3.23 -8.71 12.50
C LEU A 57 -3.28 -7.55 11.50
N SER A 58 -4.23 -6.63 11.66
CA SER A 58 -4.37 -5.45 10.79
C SER A 58 -3.18 -4.52 10.90
N MET A 59 -2.61 -4.37 12.10
CA MET A 59 -1.38 -3.62 12.31
C MET A 59 -0.19 -4.28 11.60
N THR A 60 -0.03 -5.59 11.71
CA THR A 60 1.05 -6.31 11.02
C THR A 60 0.97 -6.12 9.51
N VAL A 61 -0.22 -6.26 8.92
CA VAL A 61 -0.41 -6.04 7.47
C VAL A 61 -0.06 -4.61 7.07
N THR A 62 -0.50 -3.63 7.86
CA THR A 62 -0.27 -2.21 7.56
C THR A 62 1.21 -1.87 7.63
N VAL A 63 1.93 -2.36 8.64
CA VAL A 63 3.39 -2.21 8.75
C VAL A 63 4.10 -2.87 7.59
N CYS A 64 3.72 -4.09 7.21
CA CYS A 64 4.29 -4.77 6.05
C CYS A 64 4.03 -4.01 4.74
N SER A 65 2.86 -3.38 4.59
CA SER A 65 2.56 -2.51 3.43
C SER A 65 3.52 -1.34 3.38
N ILE A 66 3.61 -0.55 4.46
CA ILE A 66 4.48 0.63 4.53
C ILE A 66 5.94 0.27 4.19
N VAL A 67 6.45 -0.81 4.77
CA VAL A 67 7.82 -1.27 4.50
C VAL A 67 7.98 -1.64 3.02
N SER A 68 7.00 -2.33 2.44
CA SER A 68 7.02 -2.72 1.03
C SER A 68 7.00 -1.50 0.10
N ASP A 69 6.14 -0.52 0.40
CA ASP A 69 6.04 0.75 -0.33
C ASP A 69 7.35 1.56 -0.27
N LEU A 70 8.00 1.63 0.91
CA LEU A 70 9.30 2.28 1.06
C LEU A 70 10.39 1.59 0.24
N ILE A 71 10.45 0.26 0.26
CA ILE A 71 11.42 -0.51 -0.52
C ILE A 71 11.23 -0.23 -2.00
N ILE A 72 10.00 -0.36 -2.50
CA ILE A 72 9.66 -0.18 -3.93
C ILE A 72 9.91 1.25 -4.39
N SER A 73 9.63 2.26 -3.55
CA SER A 73 9.88 3.67 -3.89
C SER A 73 11.37 4.03 -3.91
N ALA A 74 12.19 3.40 -3.06
CA ALA A 74 13.64 3.67 -2.99
C ALA A 74 14.44 2.97 -4.12
N LEU A 75 13.91 1.88 -4.66
CA LEU A 75 14.49 1.06 -5.71
C LEU A 75 14.94 1.82 -6.98
N PRO A 76 14.16 2.76 -7.56
CA PRO A 76 14.59 3.50 -8.75
C PRO A 76 15.68 4.56 -8.49
N ILE A 77 15.93 5.01 -7.25
CA ILE A 77 16.93 6.05 -6.94
C ILE A 77 18.35 5.66 -7.38
N PRO A 78 18.92 4.51 -6.93
CA PRO A 78 20.27 4.12 -7.31
C PRO A 78 20.38 3.79 -8.80
N LEU A 79 19.27 3.32 -9.40
CA LEU A 79 19.18 3.04 -10.84
C LEU A 79 19.29 4.33 -11.67
N LEU A 80 18.57 5.38 -11.27
CA LEU A 80 18.55 6.67 -11.96
C LEU A 80 19.89 7.42 -11.86
N TRP A 81 20.70 7.16 -10.84
CA TRP A 81 21.98 7.86 -10.65
C TRP A 81 23.04 7.44 -11.67
N ASN A 82 23.00 6.19 -12.13
CA ASN A 82 24.01 5.64 -13.04
C ASN A 82 23.67 5.82 -14.54
N VAL A 83 22.46 6.25 -14.88
CA VAL A 83 22.00 6.33 -16.27
C VAL A 83 21.89 7.78 -16.74
N LYS A 84 22.48 8.11 -17.89
CA LYS A 84 22.27 9.38 -18.59
C LYS A 84 20.90 9.36 -19.28
N ILE A 85 19.85 9.66 -18.52
CA ILE A 85 18.46 9.69 -19.00
C ILE A 85 18.04 11.10 -19.39
N ASN A 86 17.10 11.20 -20.34
CA ASN A 86 16.50 12.46 -20.77
C ASN A 86 15.80 13.15 -19.59
N ARG A 87 15.78 14.49 -19.57
CA ARG A 87 15.28 15.29 -18.42
C ARG A 87 13.82 14.96 -18.09
N TYR A 88 13.01 14.62 -19.08
CA TYR A 88 11.60 14.24 -18.91
C TYR A 88 11.43 12.94 -18.12
N SER A 89 12.19 11.88 -18.45
CA SER A 89 12.15 10.61 -17.71
C SER A 89 12.64 10.77 -16.26
N LYS A 90 13.59 11.69 -16.04
CA LYS A 90 14.07 12.02 -14.68
C LYS A 90 12.99 12.71 -13.83
N ILE A 91 12.20 13.59 -14.42
CA ILE A 91 11.07 14.26 -13.74
C ILE A 91 9.96 13.25 -13.44
N ALA A 92 9.59 12.40 -14.40
CA ALA A 92 8.57 11.36 -14.20
C ALA A 92 8.96 10.39 -13.07
N ALA A 93 10.22 9.96 -13.03
CA ALA A 93 10.73 9.13 -11.95
C ALA A 93 10.71 9.84 -10.58
N GLY A 94 11.04 11.14 -10.54
CA GLY A 94 10.94 11.95 -9.33
C GLY A 94 9.51 12.03 -8.78
N PHE A 95 8.53 12.22 -9.67
CA PHE A 95 7.11 12.20 -9.31
C PHE A 95 6.67 10.84 -8.76
N LEU A 96 7.01 9.76 -9.46
CA LEU A 96 6.68 8.38 -9.02
C LEU A 96 7.28 8.06 -7.65
N LEU A 97 8.44 8.62 -7.35
CA LEU A 97 9.08 8.45 -6.06
C LEU A 97 8.41 9.22 -4.93
N SER A 98 8.01 10.48 -5.17
CA SER A 98 7.29 11.28 -4.16
C SER A 98 5.94 10.66 -3.82
N LEU A 99 5.27 10.05 -4.79
CA LEU A 99 4.03 9.30 -4.60
C LEU A 99 4.21 8.12 -3.64
N GLY A 100 5.31 7.36 -3.77
CA GLY A 100 5.61 6.25 -2.87
C GLY A 100 5.76 6.71 -1.41
N LEU A 101 6.42 7.85 -1.19
CA LEU A 101 6.50 8.48 0.13
C LEU A 101 5.13 8.96 0.63
N PHE A 102 4.32 9.57 -0.23
CA PHE A 102 2.98 10.03 0.15
C PHE A 102 2.06 8.87 0.54
N ALA A 103 2.10 7.76 -0.22
CA ALA A 103 1.38 6.54 0.10
C ALA A 103 1.78 5.99 1.48
N CYS A 104 3.07 6.02 1.82
CA CYS A 104 3.55 5.63 3.15
C CYS A 104 2.99 6.53 4.25
N ILE A 105 2.95 7.86 4.04
CA ILE A 105 2.38 8.81 5.01
C ILE A 105 0.89 8.52 5.21
N CYS A 106 0.13 8.29 4.14
CA CYS A 106 -1.28 7.92 4.22
C CYS A 106 -1.50 6.63 5.02
N ALA A 107 -0.66 5.62 4.81
CA ALA A 107 -0.73 4.35 5.53
C ALA A 107 -0.37 4.50 7.03
N ILE A 108 0.59 5.35 7.39
CA ILE A 108 0.92 5.68 8.78
C ILE A 108 -0.24 6.38 9.46
N VAL A 109 -0.85 7.37 8.79
CA VAL A 109 -2.04 8.07 9.27
C VAL A 109 -3.20 7.10 9.48
N ARG A 110 -3.45 6.21 8.52
CA ARG A 110 -4.46 5.15 8.67
C ARG A 110 -4.16 4.22 9.86
N LEU A 111 -2.90 3.87 10.10
CA LEU A 111 -2.48 3.03 11.22
C LEU A 111 -2.72 3.72 12.57
N SER A 112 -2.32 5.00 12.70
CA SER A 112 -2.50 5.76 13.94
C SER A 112 -3.98 5.88 14.32
N TYR A 113 -4.84 6.11 13.33
CA TYR A 113 -6.28 6.13 13.56
C TYR A 113 -6.86 4.74 13.86
N THR A 114 -6.38 3.66 13.22
CA THR A 114 -6.81 2.28 13.52
C THR A 114 -6.46 1.89 14.96
N LEU A 115 -5.31 2.34 15.45
CA LEU A 115 -4.87 2.19 16.84
C LEU A 115 -5.67 3.02 17.83
N ALA A 116 -6.10 4.21 17.42
CA ALA A 116 -6.95 5.08 18.23
C ALA A 116 -8.41 4.60 18.30
N LEU A 117 -8.83 3.70 17.39
CA LEU A 117 -10.22 3.25 17.23
C LEU A 117 -10.65 2.16 18.21
N ASN A 118 -10.51 2.48 19.48
CA ASN A 118 -11.46 2.06 20.49
C ASN A 118 -12.61 3.08 20.68
N ALA A 119 -12.67 4.19 19.91
CA ALA A 119 -13.81 5.12 19.95
C ALA A 119 -13.89 6.07 18.73
N THR A 120 -15.12 6.31 18.26
CA THR A 120 -15.68 7.48 17.53
C THR A 120 -15.91 7.42 16.01
N GLU A 121 -17.10 7.90 15.61
CA GLU A 121 -17.61 8.08 14.23
C GLU A 121 -16.78 9.08 13.39
N GLU A 122 -15.88 9.85 14.00
CA GLU A 122 -15.05 10.85 13.31
C GLU A 122 -13.95 10.24 12.42
N TYR A 123 -13.67 8.94 12.57
CA TYR A 123 -12.68 8.21 11.77
C TYR A 123 -12.94 8.27 10.26
N LEU A 124 -14.18 7.96 9.86
CA LEU A 124 -14.53 7.84 8.45
C LEU A 124 -14.42 9.20 7.74
N PHE A 125 -14.72 10.28 8.45
CA PHE A 125 -14.69 11.62 7.89
C PHE A 125 -13.27 12.10 7.57
N GLN A 126 -12.30 11.83 8.46
CA GLN A 126 -10.91 12.23 8.23
C GLN A 126 -10.20 11.33 7.21
N VAL A 127 -10.47 10.03 7.23
CA VAL A 127 -9.88 9.07 6.29
C VAL A 127 -10.40 9.27 4.86
N TYR A 128 -11.67 9.66 4.71
CA TYR A 128 -12.27 9.95 3.40
C TYR A 128 -11.49 11.01 2.62
N GLY A 129 -11.17 12.15 3.25
CA GLY A 129 -10.46 13.25 2.60
C GLY A 129 -9.07 12.84 2.10
N VAL A 130 -8.31 12.14 2.93
CA VAL A 130 -6.97 11.61 2.57
C VAL A 130 -7.06 10.61 1.43
N THR A 131 -8.07 9.74 1.45
CA THR A 131 -8.26 8.70 0.44
C THR A 131 -8.61 9.29 -0.93
N VAL A 132 -9.51 10.27 -0.99
CA VAL A 132 -9.85 10.98 -2.25
C VAL A 132 -8.62 11.66 -2.85
N TRP A 133 -7.81 12.30 -2.02
CA TRP A 133 -6.61 12.99 -2.48
C TRP A 133 -5.57 12.01 -3.03
N CYS A 134 -5.38 10.87 -2.37
CA CYS A 134 -4.52 9.78 -2.85
C CYS A 134 -4.96 9.26 -4.23
N PHE A 135 -6.26 9.02 -4.45
CA PHE A 135 -6.77 8.60 -5.75
C PHE A 135 -6.52 9.64 -6.86
N ALA A 136 -6.70 10.92 -6.55
CA ALA A 136 -6.40 12.00 -7.48
C ALA A 136 -4.91 12.01 -7.85
N GLU A 137 -4.02 11.83 -6.86
CA GLU A 137 -2.57 11.81 -7.06
C GLU A 137 -2.12 10.63 -7.94
N VAL A 138 -2.65 9.42 -7.68
CA VAL A 138 -2.38 8.23 -8.50
C VAL A 138 -2.87 8.43 -9.95
N GLY A 139 -4.00 9.11 -10.14
CA GLY A 139 -4.49 9.48 -11.46
C GLY A 139 -3.50 10.37 -12.22
N VAL A 140 -2.98 11.41 -11.56
CA VAL A 140 -1.94 12.29 -12.14
C VAL A 140 -0.67 11.50 -12.45
N ALA A 141 -0.24 10.62 -11.54
CA ALA A 141 0.92 9.76 -11.73
C ALA A 141 0.85 8.92 -13.01
N LEU A 142 -0.32 8.28 -13.23
CA LEU A 142 -0.56 7.44 -14.39
C LEU A 142 -0.52 8.26 -15.69
N THR A 143 -1.12 9.45 -15.70
CA THR A 143 -1.07 10.33 -16.88
C THR A 143 0.37 10.74 -17.22
N VAL A 144 1.18 11.08 -16.22
CA VAL A 144 2.60 11.40 -16.40
C VAL A 144 3.39 10.17 -16.86
N GLY A 145 3.07 8.98 -16.34
CA GLY A 145 3.64 7.71 -16.77
C GLY A 145 3.40 7.42 -18.24
N CYS A 146 2.15 7.56 -18.72
CA CYS A 146 1.80 7.40 -20.13
C CYS A 146 2.52 8.40 -21.03
N LEU A 147 2.64 9.66 -20.59
CA LEU A 147 3.40 10.68 -21.31
C LEU A 147 4.89 10.33 -21.35
N SER A 148 5.47 9.83 -20.25
CA SER A 148 6.90 9.47 -20.20
C SER A 148 7.30 8.38 -21.21
N VAL A 149 6.36 7.47 -21.54
CA VAL A 149 6.54 6.42 -22.55
C VAL A 149 6.37 6.96 -23.98
N SER A 150 5.48 7.93 -24.20
CA SER A 150 5.25 8.45 -25.57
C SER A 150 6.40 9.30 -26.11
N ILE A 151 7.31 9.76 -25.26
CA ILE A 151 8.42 10.66 -25.62
C ILE A 151 9.75 9.88 -25.82
N SER A 152 9.77 8.55 -25.69
CA SER A 152 10.97 7.78 -26.03
C SER A 152 11.17 7.75 -27.55
N PRO A 153 12.29 8.28 -28.09
CA PRO A 153 12.57 8.17 -29.51
C PRO A 153 12.80 6.70 -29.89
N CYS A 154 12.22 6.27 -31.01
CA CYS A 154 12.63 5.05 -31.72
C CYS A 154 14.10 5.11 -32.13
#